data_AF-A0A9Q1DBM3-F1
#
_entry.id   AF-A0A9Q1DBM3-F1
#
_cell.length_a   1.000
_cell.length_b   1.000
_cell.length_c   1.000
_cell.angle_alpha   90.00
_cell.angle_beta   90.00
_cell.angle_gamma   90.00
#
_symmetry.space_group_name_H-M   'P 1'
#
loop_
_entity.id
_entity.type
_entity.pdbx_description
1 polymer ?
#
loop_
_entity_poly.entity_id
_entity_poly.type
_entity_poly.pdbx_seq_one_letter_code
_entity_poly.pdbx_strand_id
1 'polypeptide(L)'
;MTEVEDSDTMAIERRRAAEAARKERIFNTRNRVIGVDLSTLGGQVAEKQERQRVERERDKAFESLSAMHDALLKQQFAEEERMRAELSQELVQFRATHQRAEDSRDADLNFKQQVLNPPVSEKDLGPSSMQVFQGGDCMATERKKAQMEENVRCLTAQTQAKEKMRFHKKKAELLWGQAQVQQDLRELQLSAVEDKCKREAQVALSMFNQAQAAQQAQQQKEDRLKEEGENAMEVWHMMTSDLLTERPEAAEREGGVGPRVLLDRWKGMSDEQLNAIRRQREEQRAQKERQREAERQREAAWDSLRMAQSREEEEEEKRVQEKERQKRTEMDRYNMQLAREQLTHQQYLDQNVYTNRPAASYFTQFGASSR
;
A
#
# COMPACT_ATOMS: atom_id res chain seq x y z
N MET A 1 29.96 40.66 26.91
CA MET A 1 29.56 39.66 25.90
C MET A 1 29.79 38.22 26.38
N THR A 2 30.58 37.98 27.43
CA THR A 2 30.92 36.63 27.92
C THR A 2 29.87 36.00 28.85
N GLU A 3 29.17 36.76 29.69
CA GLU A 3 28.20 36.19 30.65
C GLU A 3 26.92 35.60 30.01
N VAL A 4 26.53 36.10 28.83
CA VAL A 4 25.37 35.57 28.08
C VAL A 4 25.73 34.26 27.38
N GLU A 5 26.96 34.17 26.85
CA GLU A 5 27.49 32.95 26.23
C GLU A 5 27.70 31.81 27.26
N ASP A 6 28.10 32.15 28.49
CA ASP A 6 28.21 31.18 29.60
C ASP A 6 26.84 30.67 30.09
N SER A 7 25.81 31.53 30.11
CA SER A 7 24.44 31.11 30.42
C SER A 7 23.85 30.19 29.35
N ASP A 8 24.08 30.50 28.08
CA ASP A 8 23.57 29.72 26.95
C ASP A 8 24.25 28.36 26.84
N THR A 9 25.57 28.29 27.08
CA THR A 9 26.31 27.02 27.14
C THR A 9 25.85 26.13 28.31
N MET A 10 25.67 26.71 29.51
CA MET A 10 25.11 25.99 30.67
C MET A 10 23.68 25.49 30.42
N ALA A 11 22.86 26.26 29.70
CA ALA A 11 21.52 25.83 29.31
C ALA A 11 21.55 24.67 28.30
N ILE A 12 22.49 24.68 27.35
CA ILE A 12 22.70 23.61 26.37
C ILE A 12 23.19 22.33 27.08
N GLU A 13 24.12 22.43 28.01
CA GLU A 13 24.61 21.29 28.78
C GLU A 13 23.53 20.67 29.66
N ARG A 14 22.70 21.49 30.32
CA ARG A 14 21.52 21.01 31.06
C ARG A 14 20.55 20.25 30.15
N ARG A 15 20.30 20.76 28.93
CA ARG A 15 19.44 20.07 27.95
C ARG A 15 20.05 18.75 27.51
N ARG A 16 21.36 18.70 27.25
CA ARG A 16 22.07 17.45 26.90
C ARG A 16 22.03 16.44 28.04
N ALA A 17 22.26 16.86 29.28
CA ALA A 17 22.18 16.01 30.45
C ALA A 17 20.75 15.47 30.68
N ALA A 18 19.73 16.32 30.53
CA ALA A 18 18.34 15.92 30.64
C ALA A 18 17.93 14.95 29.52
N GLU A 19 18.40 15.17 28.28
CA GLU A 19 18.19 14.23 27.18
C GLU A 19 18.91 12.89 27.40
N ALA A 20 20.14 12.89 27.94
CA ALA A 20 20.85 11.66 28.26
C ALA A 20 20.08 10.83 29.30
N ALA A 21 19.67 11.46 30.42
CA ALA A 21 18.85 10.81 31.45
C ALA A 21 17.46 10.38 30.93
N ARG A 22 16.92 11.06 29.92
CA ARG A 22 15.68 10.64 29.24
C ARG A 22 15.90 9.45 28.32
N LYS A 23 16.99 9.44 27.54
CA LYS A 23 17.35 8.34 26.65
C LYS A 23 17.58 7.05 27.43
N GLU A 24 18.30 7.11 28.54
CA GLU A 24 18.52 5.95 29.44
C GLU A 24 17.21 5.32 29.93
N ARG A 25 16.19 6.14 30.22
CA ARG A 25 14.86 5.65 30.63
C ARG A 25 14.05 5.06 29.48
N ILE A 26 14.08 5.69 28.30
CA ILE A 26 13.29 5.26 27.13
C ILE A 26 13.85 3.99 26.49
N PHE A 27 15.18 3.87 26.42
CA PHE A 27 15.84 2.73 25.78
C PHE A 27 15.96 1.50 26.68
N ASN A 28 15.80 1.65 28.00
CA ASN A 28 15.66 0.52 28.90
C ASN A 28 14.23 -0.06 28.85
N THR A 29 14.06 -1.15 28.11
CA THR A 29 12.77 -1.81 27.89
C THR A 29 12.10 -2.26 29.19
N ARG A 30 12.87 -2.68 30.19
CA ARG A 30 12.35 -3.13 31.49
C ARG A 30 11.80 -1.96 32.32
N ASN A 31 12.55 -0.86 32.42
CA ASN A 31 12.08 0.34 33.13
C ASN A 31 10.88 1.00 32.44
N ARG A 32 10.75 0.84 31.11
CA ARG A 32 9.59 1.32 30.34
C ARG A 32 8.31 0.54 30.63
N VAL A 33 8.41 -0.77 30.85
CA VAL A 33 7.24 -1.63 31.11
C VAL A 33 6.91 -1.67 32.62
N ILE A 34 7.92 -1.72 33.48
CA ILE A 34 7.77 -1.83 34.95
C ILE A 34 8.79 -0.89 35.63
N GLY A 35 8.55 0.41 35.53
CA GLY A 35 9.35 1.43 36.20
C GLY A 35 8.79 1.73 37.59
N VAL A 36 9.41 1.19 38.64
CA VAL A 36 8.97 1.39 40.03
C VAL A 36 10.17 1.80 40.88
N ASP A 37 10.02 2.88 41.63
CA ASP A 37 11.03 3.33 42.58
C ASP A 37 10.79 2.70 43.95
N LEU A 38 11.50 1.61 44.20
CA LEU A 38 11.38 0.83 45.44
C LEU A 38 11.85 1.61 46.67
N SER A 39 12.77 2.56 46.51
CA SER A 39 13.33 3.32 47.62
C SER A 39 12.31 4.32 48.17
N THR A 40 11.62 5.05 47.28
CA THR A 40 10.58 6.01 47.67
C THR A 40 9.33 5.29 48.16
N LEU A 41 8.93 4.18 47.54
CA LEU A 41 7.83 3.34 48.05
C LEU A 41 8.14 2.77 49.43
N GLY A 42 9.38 2.32 49.66
CA GLY A 42 9.83 1.88 50.99
C GLY A 42 9.70 2.98 52.04
N GLY A 43 10.12 4.20 51.70
CA GLY A 43 9.93 5.38 52.55
C GLY A 43 8.46 5.68 52.85
N GLN A 44 7.59 5.64 51.84
CA GLN A 44 6.15 5.87 52.01
C GLN A 44 5.47 4.81 52.88
N VAL A 45 5.88 3.54 52.74
CA VAL A 45 5.37 2.45 53.59
C VAL A 45 5.80 2.64 55.04
N ALA A 46 7.07 2.98 55.27
CA ALA A 46 7.58 3.26 56.62
C ALA A 46 6.85 4.46 57.26
N GLU A 47 6.66 5.54 56.51
CA GLU A 47 5.93 6.72 56.97
C GLU A 47 4.47 6.39 57.31
N LYS A 48 3.80 5.59 56.48
CA LYS A 48 2.43 5.14 56.74
C LYS A 48 2.35 4.27 58.00
N GLN A 49 3.31 3.39 58.21
CA GLN A 49 3.38 2.56 59.42
C GLN A 49 3.59 3.41 60.67
N GLU A 50 4.44 4.44 60.59
CA GLU A 50 4.68 5.35 61.71
C GLU A 50 3.43 6.16 62.05
N ARG A 51 2.74 6.71 61.04
CA ARG A 51 1.46 7.40 61.26
C ARG A 51 0.43 6.51 61.95
N GLN A 52 0.31 5.25 61.53
CA GLN A 52 -0.59 4.28 62.17
C GLN A 52 -0.18 3.93 63.60
N ARG A 53 1.12 3.90 63.91
CA ARG A 53 1.61 3.68 65.27
C ARG A 53 1.23 4.84 66.18
N VAL A 54 1.49 6.08 65.74
CA VAL A 54 1.14 7.29 66.48
C VAL A 54 -0.37 7.39 66.70
N GLU A 55 -1.18 7.07 65.69
CA GLU A 55 -2.65 7.06 65.82
C GLU A 55 -3.13 6.03 66.86
N ARG A 56 -2.58 4.80 66.82
CA ARG A 56 -2.90 3.77 67.82
C ARG A 56 -2.47 4.15 69.22
N GLU A 57 -1.32 4.81 69.38
CA GLU A 57 -0.86 5.28 70.70
C GLU A 57 -1.76 6.39 71.23
N ARG A 58 -2.20 7.30 70.37
CA ARG A 58 -3.19 8.32 70.69
C ARG A 58 -4.51 7.71 71.13
N ASP A 59 -5.04 6.74 70.40
CA ASP A 59 -6.31 6.08 70.74
C ASP A 59 -6.22 5.36 72.08
N LYS A 60 -5.13 4.63 72.34
CA LYS A 60 -4.87 3.98 73.64
C LYS A 60 -4.81 4.99 74.79
N ALA A 61 -4.21 6.17 74.57
CA ALA A 61 -4.16 7.21 75.59
C ALA A 61 -5.56 7.75 75.91
N PHE A 62 -6.42 7.93 74.90
CA PHE A 62 -7.81 8.34 75.09
C PHE A 62 -8.65 7.28 75.81
N GLU A 63 -8.49 6.00 75.45
CA GLU A 63 -9.15 4.88 76.12
C GLU A 63 -8.75 4.81 77.60
N SER A 64 -7.46 4.95 77.90
CA SER A 64 -6.97 4.99 79.28
C SER A 64 -7.54 6.17 80.07
N LEU A 65 -7.65 7.35 79.46
CA LEU A 65 -8.23 8.52 80.09
C LEU A 65 -9.73 8.34 80.35
N SER A 66 -10.46 7.76 79.40
CA SER A 66 -11.89 7.45 79.58
C SER A 66 -12.11 6.46 80.72
N ALA A 67 -11.31 5.40 80.80
CA ALA A 67 -11.40 4.42 81.88
C ALA A 67 -11.14 5.05 83.27
N MET A 68 -10.20 5.98 83.35
CA MET A 68 -9.92 6.74 84.57
C MET A 68 -11.11 7.62 84.98
N HIS A 69 -11.71 8.34 84.04
CA HIS A 69 -12.90 9.16 84.32
C HIS A 69 -14.11 8.31 84.74
N ASP A 70 -14.34 7.18 84.07
CA ASP A 70 -15.43 6.25 84.42
C ASP A 70 -15.25 5.68 85.84
N ALA A 71 -14.02 5.37 86.23
CA ALA A 71 -13.71 4.92 87.59
C ALA A 71 -13.99 6.01 88.63
N LEU A 72 -13.59 7.25 88.35
CA LEU A 72 -13.84 8.40 89.23
C LEU A 72 -15.34 8.67 89.41
N LEU A 73 -16.10 8.68 88.31
CA LEU A 73 -17.55 8.88 88.36
C LEU A 73 -18.23 7.80 89.20
N LYS A 74 -17.84 6.53 89.03
CA LYS A 74 -18.38 5.44 89.85
C LYS A 74 -18.09 5.62 91.34
N GLN A 75 -16.90 6.10 91.70
CA GLN A 75 -16.56 6.40 93.09
C GLN A 75 -17.44 7.53 93.65
N GLN A 76 -17.58 8.63 92.89
CA GLN A 76 -18.44 9.76 93.29
C GLN A 76 -19.89 9.34 93.47
N PHE A 77 -20.46 8.58 92.53
CA PHE A 77 -21.82 8.06 92.67
C PHE A 77 -21.99 7.18 93.92
N ALA A 78 -21.02 6.31 94.21
CA ALA A 78 -21.08 5.46 95.40
C ALA A 78 -20.98 6.26 96.70
N GLU A 79 -20.15 7.31 96.74
CA GLU A 79 -20.06 8.22 97.88
C GLU A 79 -21.36 9.01 98.07
N GLU A 80 -21.94 9.56 97.00
CA GLU A 80 -23.23 10.25 97.08
C GLU A 80 -24.36 9.35 97.60
N GLU A 81 -24.43 8.10 97.15
CA GLU A 81 -25.44 7.16 97.65
C GLU A 81 -25.25 6.84 99.13
N ARG A 82 -24.00 6.69 99.60
CA ARG A 82 -23.70 6.51 101.03
C ARG A 82 -24.13 7.72 101.85
N MET A 83 -23.76 8.93 101.43
CA MET A 83 -24.17 10.16 102.10
C MET A 83 -25.69 10.32 102.16
N ARG A 84 -26.41 9.98 101.07
CA ARG A 84 -27.87 9.97 101.05
C ARG A 84 -28.46 8.94 102.02
N ALA A 85 -27.87 7.75 102.10
CA ALA A 85 -28.29 6.72 103.02
C ALA A 85 -28.08 7.14 104.49
N GLU A 86 -26.91 7.68 104.82
CA GLU A 86 -26.59 8.20 106.15
C GLU A 86 -27.56 9.32 106.56
N LEU A 87 -27.75 10.32 105.68
CA LEU A 87 -28.71 11.40 105.92
C LEU A 87 -30.15 10.87 106.12
N SER A 88 -30.55 9.86 105.35
CA SER A 88 -31.88 9.24 105.51
C SER A 88 -32.02 8.55 106.86
N GLN A 89 -30.98 7.87 107.34
CA GLN A 89 -30.97 7.21 108.63
C GLN A 89 -31.00 8.23 109.76
N GLU A 90 -30.19 9.30 109.68
CA GLU A 90 -30.20 10.41 110.64
C GLU A 90 -31.57 11.10 110.69
N LEU A 91 -32.21 11.34 109.55
CA LEU A 91 -33.55 11.91 109.50
C LEU A 91 -34.59 10.99 110.16
N VAL A 92 -34.50 9.68 109.94
CA VAL A 92 -35.39 8.71 110.57
C VAL A 92 -35.16 8.67 112.08
N GLN A 93 -33.91 8.65 112.53
CA GLN A 93 -33.57 8.69 113.96
C GLN A 93 -34.05 10.01 114.60
N PHE A 94 -33.82 11.14 113.94
CA PHE A 94 -34.29 12.45 114.41
C PHE A 94 -35.81 12.49 114.54
N ARG A 95 -36.55 11.98 113.54
CA ARG A 95 -38.02 11.86 113.60
C ARG A 95 -38.47 10.97 114.77
N ALA A 96 -37.83 9.81 114.96
CA ALA A 96 -38.15 8.89 116.04
C ALA A 96 -37.86 9.47 117.43
N THR A 97 -36.88 10.38 117.55
CA THR A 97 -36.45 10.92 118.83
C THR A 97 -37.19 12.22 119.20
N HIS A 98 -37.47 13.08 118.22
CA HIS A 98 -37.96 14.44 118.46
C HIS A 98 -39.30 14.77 117.79
N GLN A 99 -39.88 13.87 116.99
CA GLN A 99 -41.16 14.06 116.31
C GLN A 99 -42.11 12.89 116.58
N ARG A 100 -42.21 12.46 117.83
CA ARG A 100 -43.16 11.43 118.23
C ARG A 100 -44.57 12.02 118.24
N ALA A 101 -45.56 11.19 117.89
CA ALA A 101 -46.96 11.60 117.87
C ALA A 101 -47.46 12.03 119.27
N GLU A 102 -46.84 11.51 120.33
CA GLU A 102 -47.17 11.80 121.73
C GLU A 102 -46.66 13.17 122.21
N ASP A 103 -45.63 13.72 121.56
CA ASP A 103 -45.02 15.01 121.94
C ASP A 103 -45.68 16.21 121.23
N SER A 104 -46.73 15.94 120.44
CA SER A 104 -47.49 16.96 119.73
C SER A 104 -48.38 17.76 120.67
N ARG A 105 -48.53 19.06 120.40
CA ARG A 105 -49.32 20.00 121.20
C ARG A 105 -50.82 19.64 121.25
N ASP A 106 -51.27 18.80 120.32
CA ASP A 106 -52.64 18.30 120.13
C ASP A 106 -52.76 16.79 120.40
N ALA A 107 -51.86 16.21 121.23
CA ALA A 107 -51.84 14.77 121.51
C ALA A 107 -53.14 14.27 122.17
N ASP A 108 -53.82 15.15 122.92
CA ASP A 108 -55.14 14.97 123.52
C ASP A 108 -56.29 14.90 122.49
N LEU A 109 -56.16 15.54 121.32
CA LEU A 109 -57.09 15.39 120.18
C LEU A 109 -56.84 14.10 119.39
N ASN A 110 -55.60 13.61 119.37
CA ASN A 110 -55.19 12.50 118.49
C ASN A 110 -55.25 11.11 119.16
N PHE A 111 -55.17 11.00 120.49
CA PHE A 111 -55.52 9.75 121.17
C PHE A 111 -57.04 9.64 121.27
N LYS A 112 -57.61 8.85 120.37
CA LYS A 112 -59.06 8.60 120.24
C LYS A 112 -59.70 8.12 121.56
N GLN A 113 -60.16 9.04 122.41
CA GLN A 113 -61.49 8.85 123.00
C GLN A 113 -62.49 9.10 121.86
N GLN A 114 -63.23 8.06 121.50
CA GLN A 114 -64.26 8.14 120.46
C GLN A 114 -65.33 9.15 120.88
N VAL A 115 -65.21 10.39 120.45
CA VAL A 115 -66.34 11.31 120.40
C VAL A 115 -67.15 10.91 119.17
N LEU A 116 -68.21 10.13 119.40
CA LEU A 116 -69.23 9.79 118.42
C LEU A 116 -70.00 11.06 118.04
N ASN A 117 -69.55 11.76 116.99
CA ASN A 117 -70.34 12.80 116.34
C ASN A 117 -71.38 12.13 115.43
N PRO A 118 -72.70 12.38 115.61
CA PRO A 118 -73.71 11.85 114.70
C PRO A 118 -73.61 12.51 113.32
N PRO A 119 -73.87 11.79 112.21
CA PRO A 119 -73.77 12.36 110.87
C PRO A 119 -74.93 13.33 110.63
N VAL A 120 -74.60 14.60 110.39
CA VAL A 120 -75.55 15.63 109.95
C VAL A 120 -75.58 15.64 108.41
N SER A 121 -76.77 15.63 107.84
CA SER A 121 -77.00 15.59 106.39
C SER A 121 -76.60 16.93 105.72
N GLU A 122 -75.89 16.87 104.59
CA GLU A 122 -75.39 18.04 103.83
C GLU A 122 -76.48 19.03 103.39
N LYS A 123 -77.75 18.59 103.37
CA LYS A 123 -78.89 19.42 102.95
C LYS A 123 -79.34 20.45 103.99
N ASP A 124 -78.92 20.32 105.25
CA ASP A 124 -79.38 21.15 106.37
C ASP A 124 -78.35 22.23 106.80
N LEU A 125 -77.22 22.35 106.09
CA LEU A 125 -76.11 23.23 106.45
C LEU A 125 -76.04 24.45 105.52
N GLY A 126 -76.21 25.65 106.08
CA GLY A 126 -76.12 26.91 105.35
C GLY A 126 -74.67 27.39 105.11
N PRO A 127 -74.48 28.41 104.27
CA PRO A 127 -73.14 28.94 103.91
C PRO A 127 -72.35 29.48 105.12
N SER A 128 -73.01 29.86 106.21
CA SER A 128 -72.37 30.35 107.45
C SER A 128 -71.67 29.25 108.25
N SER A 129 -71.99 27.97 108.01
CA SER A 129 -71.37 26.85 108.72
C SER A 129 -69.92 26.58 108.28
N MET A 130 -69.51 27.10 107.11
CA MET A 130 -68.22 26.83 106.45
C MET A 130 -67.90 25.34 106.25
N GLN A 131 -68.89 24.45 106.32
CA GLN A 131 -68.67 23.00 106.17
C GLN A 131 -68.81 22.51 104.73
N VAL A 132 -69.55 23.24 103.88
CA VAL A 132 -69.76 22.91 102.46
C VAL A 132 -69.30 24.09 101.60
N PHE A 133 -68.35 23.84 100.69
CA PHE A 133 -67.82 24.84 99.74
C PHE A 133 -68.17 24.44 98.31
N GLN A 134 -68.71 25.37 97.52
CA GLN A 134 -69.06 25.12 96.11
C GLN A 134 -67.83 24.83 95.21
N GLY A 135 -66.64 25.28 95.61
CA GLY A 135 -65.38 24.91 94.93
C GLY A 135 -64.87 23.51 95.29
N GLY A 136 -65.45 22.87 96.30
CA GLY A 136 -65.21 21.48 96.66
C GLY A 136 -65.90 20.56 95.67
N ASP A 137 -65.20 20.22 94.60
CA ASP A 137 -65.76 19.44 93.50
C ASP A 137 -65.83 17.95 93.84
N CYS A 138 -66.98 17.51 94.36
CA CYS A 138 -67.27 16.10 94.63
C CYS A 138 -67.29 15.24 93.37
N MET A 139 -67.45 15.84 92.17
CA MET A 139 -67.51 15.16 90.88
C MET A 139 -66.19 15.19 90.10
N ALA A 140 -65.09 15.62 90.73
CA ALA A 140 -63.78 15.73 90.10
C ALA A 140 -63.25 14.40 89.55
N THR A 141 -63.55 13.30 90.25
CA THR A 141 -63.19 11.93 89.85
C THR A 141 -63.93 11.50 88.58
N GLU A 142 -65.23 11.76 88.50
CA GLU A 142 -66.06 11.47 87.33
C GLU A 142 -65.66 12.32 86.12
N ARG A 143 -65.36 13.62 86.31
CA ARG A 143 -64.86 14.48 85.24
C ARG A 143 -63.52 14.00 84.69
N LYS A 144 -62.58 13.63 85.57
CA LYS A 144 -61.28 13.06 85.15
C LYS A 144 -61.46 11.75 84.39
N LYS A 145 -62.40 10.90 84.82
CA LYS A 145 -62.72 9.65 84.12
C LYS A 145 -63.25 9.92 82.72
N ALA A 146 -64.20 10.85 82.56
CA ALA A 146 -64.72 11.23 81.25
C ALA A 146 -63.63 11.82 80.32
N GLN A 147 -62.75 12.69 80.83
CA GLN A 147 -61.60 13.22 80.08
C GLN A 147 -60.61 12.12 79.67
N MET A 148 -60.36 11.15 80.55
CA MET A 148 -59.49 10.02 80.25
C MET A 148 -60.10 9.12 79.16
N GLU A 149 -61.40 8.86 79.21
CA GLU A 149 -62.11 8.12 78.17
C GLU A 149 -62.07 8.84 76.81
N GLU A 150 -62.23 10.16 76.80
CA GLU A 150 -62.12 10.98 75.58
C GLU A 150 -60.70 10.97 75.01
N ASN A 151 -59.68 11.09 75.87
CA ASN A 151 -58.28 11.00 75.47
C ASN A 151 -57.96 9.62 74.87
N VAL A 152 -58.43 8.54 75.49
CA VAL A 152 -58.25 7.18 74.96
C VAL A 152 -58.91 7.05 73.59
N ARG A 153 -60.13 7.55 73.39
CA ARG A 153 -60.80 7.56 72.08
C ARG A 153 -60.03 8.37 71.02
N CYS A 154 -59.54 9.56 71.37
CA CYS A 154 -58.79 10.40 70.44
C CYS A 154 -57.44 9.76 70.06
N LEU A 155 -56.69 9.26 71.05
CA LEU A 155 -55.41 8.62 70.81
C LEU A 155 -55.56 7.33 70.00
N THR A 156 -56.57 6.50 70.30
CA THR A 156 -56.85 5.29 69.51
C THR A 156 -57.24 5.61 68.07
N ALA A 157 -58.03 6.67 67.83
CA ALA A 157 -58.34 7.11 66.47
C ALA A 157 -57.07 7.58 65.73
N GLN A 158 -56.18 8.32 66.41
CA GLN A 158 -54.92 8.79 65.84
C GLN A 158 -53.94 7.63 65.52
N THR A 159 -53.83 6.63 66.40
CA THR A 159 -52.97 5.47 66.14
C THR A 159 -53.49 4.67 64.96
N GLN A 160 -54.79 4.39 64.89
CA GLN A 160 -55.41 3.72 63.74
C GLN A 160 -55.21 4.50 62.43
N ALA A 161 -55.36 5.83 62.44
CA ALA A 161 -55.11 6.66 61.26
C ALA A 161 -53.64 6.60 60.81
N LYS A 162 -52.69 6.65 61.74
CA LYS A 162 -51.26 6.51 61.46
C LYS A 162 -50.93 5.13 60.90
N GLU A 163 -51.53 4.07 61.45
CA GLU A 163 -51.34 2.70 60.97
C GLU A 163 -51.87 2.52 59.54
N LYS A 164 -53.07 3.04 59.23
CA LYS A 164 -53.61 3.05 57.87
C LYS A 164 -52.68 3.79 56.90
N MET A 165 -52.19 4.98 57.27
CA MET A 165 -51.24 5.73 56.45
C MET A 165 -49.93 4.94 56.21
N ARG A 166 -49.38 4.30 57.25
CA ARG A 166 -48.20 3.44 57.13
C ARG A 166 -48.46 2.26 56.20
N PHE A 167 -49.62 1.63 56.30
CA PHE A 167 -50.01 0.53 55.42
C PHE A 167 -50.13 0.99 53.96
N HIS A 168 -50.80 2.12 53.71
CA HIS A 168 -50.90 2.68 52.36
C HIS A 168 -49.53 3.05 51.79
N LYS A 169 -48.65 3.64 52.60
CA LYS A 169 -47.27 3.95 52.20
C LYS A 169 -46.50 2.69 51.81
N LYS A 170 -46.51 1.65 52.65
CA LYS A 170 -45.86 0.36 52.36
C LYS A 170 -46.41 -0.29 51.10
N LYS A 171 -47.73 -0.24 50.90
CA LYS A 171 -48.38 -0.76 49.69
C LYS A 171 -47.95 0.02 48.45
N ALA A 172 -47.87 1.34 48.52
CA ALA A 172 -47.39 2.18 47.43
C ALA A 172 -45.92 1.92 47.10
N GLU A 173 -45.06 1.79 48.11
CA GLU A 173 -43.65 1.42 47.95
C GLU A 173 -43.49 0.05 47.29
N LEU A 174 -44.29 -0.95 47.69
CA LEU A 174 -44.28 -2.28 47.08
C LEU A 174 -44.68 -2.23 45.60
N LEU A 175 -45.77 -1.51 45.28
CA LEU A 175 -46.25 -1.36 43.90
C LEU A 175 -45.23 -0.62 43.03
N TRP A 176 -44.60 0.41 43.58
CA TRP A 176 -43.54 1.14 42.91
C TRP A 176 -42.33 0.26 42.64
N GLY A 177 -41.87 -0.52 43.64
CA GLY A 177 -40.77 -1.48 43.45
C GLY A 177 -41.10 -2.56 42.41
N GLN A 178 -42.33 -3.07 42.39
CA GLN A 178 -42.78 -4.00 41.35
C GLN A 178 -42.77 -3.36 39.96
N ALA A 179 -43.24 -2.12 39.83
CA ALA A 179 -43.23 -1.40 38.56
C ALA A 179 -41.80 -1.18 38.03
N GLN A 180 -40.86 -0.85 38.93
CA GLN A 180 -39.46 -0.67 38.57
C GLN A 180 -38.82 -1.98 38.07
N VAL A 181 -39.02 -3.10 38.77
CA VAL A 181 -38.53 -4.41 38.32
C VAL A 181 -39.10 -4.79 36.95
N GLN A 182 -40.37 -4.46 36.69
CA GLN A 182 -40.99 -4.68 35.37
C GLN A 182 -40.40 -3.79 34.27
N GLN A 183 -40.01 -2.55 34.60
CA GLN A 183 -39.31 -1.68 33.67
C GLN A 183 -37.92 -2.22 33.36
N ASP A 184 -37.13 -2.57 34.37
CA ASP A 184 -35.79 -3.14 34.22
C ASP A 184 -35.83 -4.43 33.37
N LEU A 185 -36.82 -5.30 33.59
CA LEU A 185 -37.00 -6.50 32.78
C LEU A 185 -37.29 -6.19 31.31
N ARG A 186 -38.12 -5.16 31.05
CA ARG A 186 -38.42 -4.73 29.67
C ARG A 186 -37.20 -4.14 28.99
N GLU A 187 -36.41 -3.35 29.71
CA GLU A 187 -35.15 -2.79 29.18
C GLU A 187 -34.18 -3.90 28.76
N LEU A 188 -34.01 -4.92 29.60
CA LEU A 188 -33.19 -6.09 29.27
C LEU A 188 -33.72 -6.84 28.04
N GLN A 189 -35.04 -7.04 27.94
CA GLN A 189 -35.67 -7.68 26.79
C GLN A 189 -35.46 -6.87 25.50
N LEU A 190 -35.64 -5.55 25.56
CA LEU A 190 -35.41 -4.65 24.42
C LEU A 190 -33.95 -4.66 23.98
N SER A 191 -33.01 -4.54 24.93
CA SER A 191 -31.58 -4.61 24.64
C SER A 191 -31.19 -5.94 23.97
N ALA A 192 -31.74 -7.06 24.44
CA ALA A 192 -31.49 -8.37 23.85
C ALA A 192 -32.04 -8.49 22.41
N VAL A 193 -33.19 -7.87 22.11
CA VAL A 193 -33.76 -7.83 20.76
C VAL A 193 -32.94 -6.92 19.85
N GLU A 194 -32.56 -5.73 20.32
CA GLU A 194 -31.70 -4.82 19.56
C GLU A 194 -30.38 -5.46 19.18
N ASP A 195 -29.73 -6.16 20.10
CA ASP A 195 -28.47 -6.84 19.84
C ASP A 195 -28.63 -7.95 18.80
N LYS A 196 -29.74 -8.69 18.81
CA LYS A 196 -30.05 -9.67 17.77
C LYS A 196 -30.23 -9.00 16.41
N CYS A 197 -31.04 -7.94 16.33
CA CYS A 197 -31.24 -7.20 15.09
C CYS A 197 -29.93 -6.61 14.54
N LYS A 198 -29.07 -6.06 15.41
CA LYS A 198 -27.74 -5.55 15.02
C LYS A 198 -26.87 -6.66 14.43
N ARG A 199 -26.84 -7.84 15.05
CA ARG A 199 -26.08 -9.00 14.53
C ARG A 199 -26.62 -9.47 13.19
N GLU A 200 -27.93 -9.58 13.05
CA GLU A 200 -28.58 -9.98 11.79
C GLU A 200 -28.28 -8.96 10.67
N ALA A 201 -28.35 -7.66 10.97
CA ALA A 201 -28.00 -6.61 10.01
C ALA A 201 -26.52 -6.68 9.60
N GLN A 202 -25.61 -6.94 10.54
CA GLN A 202 -24.18 -7.12 10.24
C GLN A 202 -23.92 -8.34 9.36
N VAL A 203 -24.60 -9.47 9.64
CA VAL A 203 -24.50 -10.68 8.82
C VAL A 203 -25.02 -10.40 7.41
N ALA A 204 -26.20 -9.76 7.29
CA ALA A 204 -26.76 -9.40 5.99
C ALA A 204 -25.84 -8.48 5.19
N LEU A 205 -25.24 -7.47 5.83
CA LEU A 205 -24.27 -6.57 5.20
C LEU A 205 -23.00 -7.31 4.77
N SER A 206 -22.48 -8.22 5.60
CA SER A 206 -21.34 -9.06 5.25
C SER A 206 -21.64 -9.93 4.02
N MET A 207 -22.81 -10.56 3.99
CA MET A 207 -23.24 -11.39 2.85
C MET A 207 -23.39 -10.55 1.58
N PHE A 208 -23.97 -9.35 1.69
CA PHE A 208 -24.08 -8.41 0.57
C PHE A 208 -22.70 -8.00 0.03
N ASN A 209 -21.78 -7.60 0.91
CA ASN A 209 -20.42 -7.21 0.52
C ASN A 209 -19.66 -8.37 -0.13
N GLN A 210 -19.83 -9.60 0.38
CA GLN A 210 -19.24 -10.80 -0.23
C GLN A 210 -19.80 -11.06 -1.63
N ALA A 211 -21.13 -10.95 -1.81
CA ALA A 211 -21.77 -11.10 -3.11
C ALA A 211 -21.30 -10.02 -4.10
N GLN A 212 -21.18 -8.77 -3.65
CA GLN A 212 -20.67 -7.66 -4.45
C GLN A 212 -19.20 -7.88 -4.86
N ALA A 213 -18.36 -8.34 -3.94
CA ALA A 213 -16.96 -8.68 -4.24
C ALA A 213 -16.86 -9.83 -5.26
N ALA A 214 -17.71 -10.85 -5.14
CA ALA A 214 -17.77 -11.95 -6.10
C ALA A 214 -18.21 -11.47 -7.50
N GLN A 215 -19.21 -10.59 -7.56
CA GLN A 215 -19.65 -9.97 -8.83
C GLN A 215 -18.53 -9.15 -9.47
N GLN A 216 -17.82 -8.32 -8.69
CA GLN A 216 -16.68 -7.55 -9.21
C GLN A 216 -15.56 -8.46 -9.70
N ALA A 217 -15.26 -9.54 -8.99
CA ALA A 217 -14.25 -10.51 -9.43
C ALA A 217 -14.65 -11.24 -10.72
N GLN A 218 -15.95 -11.50 -10.93
CA GLN A 218 -16.46 -12.04 -12.19
C GLN A 218 -16.30 -11.03 -13.33
N GLN A 219 -16.72 -9.79 -13.13
CA GLN A 219 -16.55 -8.72 -14.12
C GLN A 219 -15.10 -8.54 -14.52
N GLN A 220 -14.17 -8.48 -13.55
CA GLN A 220 -12.75 -8.39 -13.84
C GLN A 220 -12.22 -9.58 -14.65
N LYS A 221 -12.74 -10.79 -14.44
CA LYS A 221 -12.36 -11.96 -15.26
C LYS A 221 -12.89 -11.82 -16.68
N GLU A 222 -14.14 -11.39 -16.84
CA GLU A 222 -14.73 -11.15 -18.17
C GLU A 222 -13.97 -10.07 -18.92
N ASP A 223 -13.62 -8.98 -18.26
CA ASP A 223 -12.88 -7.87 -18.85
C ASP A 223 -11.47 -8.30 -19.24
N ARG A 224 -10.77 -9.08 -18.41
CA ARG A 224 -9.48 -9.70 -18.78
C ARG A 224 -9.60 -10.60 -20.00
N LEU A 225 -10.64 -11.43 -20.09
CA LEU A 225 -10.85 -12.29 -21.26
C LEU A 225 -11.13 -11.47 -22.52
N LYS A 226 -11.85 -10.35 -22.40
CA LYS A 226 -12.06 -9.42 -23.52
C LYS A 226 -10.75 -8.77 -23.93
N GLU A 227 -9.97 -8.25 -22.98
CA GLU A 227 -8.66 -7.65 -23.24
C GLU A 227 -7.72 -8.67 -23.91
N GLU A 228 -7.66 -9.91 -23.43
CA GLU A 228 -6.90 -10.99 -24.07
C GLU A 228 -7.37 -11.25 -25.50
N GLY A 229 -8.68 -11.24 -25.74
CA GLY A 229 -9.27 -11.39 -27.07
C GLY A 229 -8.94 -10.21 -28.00
N GLU A 230 -9.06 -8.98 -27.52
CA GLU A 230 -8.71 -7.76 -28.25
C GLU A 230 -7.22 -7.72 -28.58
N ASN A 231 -6.36 -8.04 -27.61
CA ASN A 231 -4.92 -8.16 -27.81
C ASN A 231 -4.58 -9.21 -28.86
N ALA A 232 -5.23 -10.39 -28.83
CA ALA A 232 -5.03 -11.42 -29.84
C ALA A 232 -5.47 -10.96 -31.24
N MET A 233 -6.59 -10.24 -31.33
CA MET A 233 -7.06 -9.64 -32.59
C MET A 233 -6.11 -8.56 -33.10
N GLU A 234 -5.57 -7.72 -32.22
CA GLU A 234 -4.57 -6.71 -32.57
C GLU A 234 -3.30 -7.36 -33.11
N VAL A 235 -2.77 -8.38 -32.43
CA VAL A 235 -1.61 -9.15 -32.91
C VAL A 235 -1.90 -9.78 -34.26
N TRP A 236 -3.07 -10.39 -34.44
CA TRP A 236 -3.45 -11.01 -35.71
C TRP A 236 -3.58 -9.97 -36.84
N HIS A 237 -4.20 -8.82 -36.54
CA HIS A 237 -4.34 -7.73 -37.48
C HIS A 237 -2.97 -7.17 -37.90
N MET A 238 -2.07 -6.95 -36.93
CA MET A 238 -0.71 -6.50 -37.21
C MET A 238 0.05 -7.53 -38.04
N MET A 239 -0.01 -8.82 -37.67
CA MET A 239 0.62 -9.91 -38.41
C MET A 239 0.12 -10.06 -39.85
N THR A 240 -1.16 -9.77 -40.09
CA THR A 240 -1.76 -9.85 -41.44
C THR A 240 -1.73 -8.53 -42.19
N SER A 241 -1.34 -7.44 -41.54
CA SER A 241 -1.25 -6.11 -42.15
C SER A 241 -0.24 -6.07 -43.31
N ASP A 242 -0.50 -5.17 -44.25
CA ASP A 242 0.38 -4.95 -45.41
C ASP A 242 1.77 -4.44 -45.01
N LEU A 243 1.89 -3.83 -43.82
CA LEU A 243 3.15 -3.36 -43.27
C LEU A 243 4.08 -4.53 -42.93
N LEU A 244 3.61 -5.53 -42.16
CA LEU A 244 4.44 -6.66 -41.74
C LEU A 244 4.55 -7.77 -42.80
N THR A 245 3.50 -7.99 -43.60
CA THR A 245 3.51 -9.02 -44.65
C THR A 245 4.16 -8.57 -45.95
N GLU A 246 4.46 -7.28 -46.05
CA GLU A 246 5.07 -6.63 -47.21
C GLU A 246 4.46 -7.00 -48.57
N ARG A 247 3.13 -7.20 -48.62
CA ARG A 247 2.45 -7.62 -49.85
C ARG A 247 2.73 -6.66 -51.02
N PRO A 248 3.10 -7.18 -52.21
CA PRO A 248 3.39 -6.35 -53.38
C PRO A 248 2.14 -5.65 -53.94
N GLU A 249 0.96 -6.24 -53.72
CA GLU A 249 -0.35 -5.72 -54.13
C GLU A 249 -0.65 -4.35 -53.51
N ALA A 250 -0.09 -4.05 -52.33
CA ALA A 250 -0.28 -2.75 -51.66
C ALA A 250 0.33 -1.57 -52.46
N ALA A 251 1.23 -1.86 -53.41
CA ALA A 251 1.82 -0.88 -54.31
C ALA A 251 0.95 -0.62 -55.55
N GLU A 252 -0.06 -1.47 -55.82
CA GLU A 252 -0.98 -1.28 -56.93
C GLU A 252 -1.96 -0.14 -56.62
N ARG A 253 -2.21 0.71 -57.62
CA ARG A 253 -3.16 1.80 -57.46
C ARG A 253 -4.58 1.30 -57.69
N GLU A 254 -5.36 1.22 -56.63
CA GLU A 254 -6.78 0.86 -56.71
C GLU A 254 -7.55 1.91 -57.55
N GLY A 255 -8.23 1.45 -58.62
CA GLY A 255 -9.04 2.30 -59.52
C GLY A 255 -8.29 3.03 -60.64
N GLY A 256 -7.00 2.74 -60.86
CA GLY A 256 -6.22 3.33 -61.96
C GLY A 256 -6.40 2.60 -63.30
N VAL A 257 -6.59 3.34 -64.40
CA VAL A 257 -6.51 2.77 -65.75
C VAL A 257 -5.02 2.55 -66.10
N GLY A 258 -4.56 1.31 -65.97
CA GLY A 258 -3.22 0.84 -66.40
C GLY A 258 -2.25 0.53 -65.25
N PRO A 259 -1.10 -0.11 -65.55
CA PRO A 259 -0.14 -0.60 -64.54
C PRO A 259 0.68 0.55 -63.96
N ARG A 260 0.05 1.39 -63.13
CA ARG A 260 0.71 2.47 -62.41
C ARG A 260 0.86 2.07 -60.94
N VAL A 261 2.10 2.11 -60.48
CA VAL A 261 2.48 1.78 -59.10
C VAL A 261 2.53 3.06 -58.26
N LEU A 262 2.12 2.97 -57.00
CA LEU A 262 2.27 4.03 -56.01
C LEU A 262 3.75 4.19 -55.63
N LEU A 263 4.31 5.41 -55.78
CA LEU A 263 5.75 5.66 -55.63
C LEU A 263 6.25 5.39 -54.21
N ASP A 264 5.45 5.71 -53.21
CA ASP A 264 5.74 5.55 -51.78
C ASP A 264 5.74 4.09 -51.32
N ARG A 265 5.08 3.20 -52.07
CA ARG A 265 4.89 1.78 -51.70
C ARG A 265 5.62 0.81 -52.63
N TRP A 266 6.44 1.31 -53.56
CA TRP A 266 7.15 0.47 -54.50
C TRP A 266 8.30 -0.31 -53.85
N LYS A 267 8.26 -1.64 -53.92
CA LYS A 267 9.23 -2.57 -53.29
C LYS A 267 10.08 -3.37 -54.28
N GLY A 268 10.14 -2.93 -55.55
CA GLY A 268 10.91 -3.59 -56.60
C GLY A 268 10.05 -4.20 -57.72
N MET A 269 10.70 -4.90 -58.66
CA MET A 269 10.02 -5.59 -59.77
C MET A 269 9.50 -6.95 -59.32
N SER A 270 8.37 -7.40 -59.88
CA SER A 270 7.84 -8.74 -59.61
C SER A 270 8.74 -9.84 -60.18
N ASP A 271 8.69 -11.03 -59.60
CA ASP A 271 9.45 -12.18 -60.10
C ASP A 271 9.12 -12.51 -61.56
N GLU A 272 7.87 -12.32 -61.98
CA GLU A 272 7.46 -12.48 -63.37
C GLU A 272 8.17 -11.49 -64.30
N GLN A 273 8.26 -10.21 -63.92
CA GLN A 273 8.99 -9.19 -64.67
C GLN A 273 10.49 -9.48 -64.73
N LEU A 274 11.09 -9.89 -63.59
CA LEU A 274 12.49 -10.27 -63.54
C LEU A 274 12.78 -11.50 -64.41
N ASN A 275 11.89 -12.49 -64.41
CA ASN A 275 12.01 -13.68 -65.24
C ASN A 275 11.84 -13.36 -66.73
N ALA A 276 10.94 -12.43 -67.09
CA ALA A 276 10.82 -11.94 -68.47
C ALA A 276 12.11 -11.26 -68.94
N ILE A 277 12.73 -10.43 -68.09
CA ILE A 277 14.04 -9.81 -68.39
C ILE A 277 15.13 -10.88 -68.55
N ARG A 278 15.17 -11.90 -67.69
CA ARG A 278 16.13 -13.00 -67.80
C ARG A 278 15.98 -13.76 -69.12
N ARG A 279 14.75 -14.09 -69.51
CA ARG A 279 14.44 -14.72 -70.82
C ARG A 279 14.89 -13.85 -71.98
N GLN A 280 14.57 -12.55 -71.95
CA GLN A 280 14.98 -11.61 -72.99
C GLN A 280 16.52 -11.50 -73.09
N ARG A 281 17.23 -11.51 -71.95
CA ARG A 281 18.71 -11.53 -71.95
C ARG A 281 19.28 -12.83 -72.53
N GLU A 282 18.64 -13.97 -72.29
CA GLU A 282 19.01 -15.25 -72.90
C GLU A 282 18.81 -15.23 -74.42
N GLU A 283 17.66 -14.73 -74.88
CA GLU A 283 17.37 -14.53 -76.29
C GLU A 283 18.38 -13.61 -76.96
N GLN A 284 18.74 -12.48 -76.31
CA GLN A 284 19.77 -11.57 -76.81
C GLN A 284 21.15 -12.23 -76.90
N ARG A 285 21.53 -13.06 -75.92
CA ARG A 285 22.80 -13.82 -75.98
C ARG A 285 22.78 -14.80 -77.14
N ALA A 286 21.71 -15.56 -77.31
CA ALA A 286 21.56 -16.50 -78.42
C ALA A 286 21.57 -15.80 -79.78
N GLN A 287 20.88 -14.65 -79.92
CA GLN A 287 20.92 -13.84 -81.15
C GLN A 287 22.33 -13.35 -81.45
N LYS A 288 23.07 -12.88 -80.44
CA LYS A 288 24.44 -12.39 -80.61
C LYS A 288 25.42 -13.52 -80.98
N GLU A 289 25.23 -14.73 -80.43
CA GLU A 289 26.00 -15.91 -80.83
C GLU A 289 25.74 -16.30 -82.28
N ARG A 290 24.47 -16.32 -82.72
CA ARG A 290 24.11 -16.55 -84.13
C ARG A 290 24.72 -15.51 -85.06
N GLN A 291 24.74 -14.23 -84.65
CA GLN A 291 25.41 -13.17 -85.42
C GLN A 291 26.91 -13.43 -85.54
N ARG A 292 27.59 -13.80 -84.45
CA ARG A 292 29.03 -14.16 -84.48
C ARG A 292 29.31 -15.39 -85.34
N GLU A 293 28.42 -16.39 -85.35
CA GLU A 293 28.52 -17.54 -86.25
C GLU A 293 28.37 -17.15 -87.71
N ALA A 294 27.40 -16.31 -88.04
CA ALA A 294 27.21 -15.79 -89.39
C ALA A 294 28.39 -14.92 -89.85
N GLU A 295 28.97 -14.10 -88.97
CA GLU A 295 30.19 -13.33 -89.23
C GLU A 295 31.38 -14.26 -89.48
N ARG A 296 31.59 -15.29 -88.64
CA ARG A 296 32.65 -16.31 -88.87
C ARG A 296 32.49 -17.02 -90.20
N GLN A 297 31.27 -17.38 -90.60
CA GLN A 297 31.01 -17.99 -91.91
C GLN A 297 31.30 -17.04 -93.06
N ARG A 298 30.95 -15.75 -92.93
CA ARG A 298 31.28 -14.72 -93.92
C ARG A 298 32.79 -14.51 -94.03
N GLU A 299 33.50 -14.39 -92.92
CA GLU A 299 34.96 -14.27 -92.89
C GLU A 299 35.62 -15.49 -93.53
N ALA A 300 35.20 -16.71 -93.19
CA ALA A 300 35.72 -17.93 -93.81
C ALA A 300 35.46 -18.00 -95.33
N ALA A 301 34.30 -17.52 -95.79
CA ALA A 301 34.00 -17.41 -97.22
C ALA A 301 34.89 -16.36 -97.91
N TRP A 302 35.12 -15.22 -97.28
CA TRP A 302 36.03 -14.17 -97.76
C TRP A 302 37.48 -14.66 -97.81
N ASP A 303 37.94 -15.38 -96.78
CA ASP A 303 39.27 -15.98 -96.74
C ASP A 303 39.42 -17.04 -97.84
N SER A 304 38.40 -17.86 -98.08
CA SER A 304 38.40 -18.85 -99.17
C SER A 304 38.51 -18.19 -100.54
N LEU A 305 37.78 -17.09 -100.77
CA LEU A 305 37.87 -16.30 -102.00
C LEU A 305 39.27 -15.69 -102.15
N ARG A 306 39.83 -15.12 -101.08
CA ARG A 306 41.17 -14.56 -101.07
C ARG A 306 42.22 -15.63 -101.42
N MET A 307 42.12 -16.82 -100.82
CA MET A 307 43.03 -17.93 -101.12
C MET A 307 42.89 -18.42 -102.56
N ALA A 308 41.68 -18.41 -103.14
CA ALA A 308 41.48 -18.73 -104.54
C ALA A 308 42.14 -17.68 -105.46
N GLN A 309 41.94 -16.39 -105.16
CA GLN A 309 42.60 -15.29 -105.88
C GLN A 309 44.12 -15.38 -105.81
N SER A 310 44.70 -15.62 -104.62
CA SER A 310 46.15 -15.81 -104.49
C SER A 310 46.67 -17.03 -105.27
N ARG A 311 45.90 -18.12 -105.36
CA ARG A 311 46.27 -19.27 -106.21
C ARG A 311 46.25 -18.93 -107.69
N GLU A 312 45.23 -18.19 -108.15
CA GLU A 312 45.16 -17.71 -109.54
C GLU A 312 46.33 -16.77 -109.87
N GLU A 313 46.67 -15.85 -108.95
CA GLU A 313 47.84 -14.97 -109.07
C GLU A 313 49.14 -15.78 -109.17
N GLU A 314 49.36 -16.77 -108.31
CA GLU A 314 50.53 -17.67 -108.37
C GLU A 314 50.59 -18.47 -109.69
N GLU A 315 49.46 -18.92 -110.22
CA GLU A 315 49.40 -19.62 -111.52
C GLU A 315 49.75 -18.70 -112.69
N GLU A 316 49.25 -17.46 -112.68
CA GLU A 316 49.60 -16.45 -113.68
C GLU A 316 51.08 -16.03 -113.56
N GLU A 317 51.62 -15.88 -112.35
CA GLU A 317 53.06 -15.65 -112.14
C GLU A 317 53.91 -16.78 -112.71
N LYS A 318 53.52 -18.05 -112.50
CA LYS A 318 54.20 -19.20 -113.10
C LYS A 318 54.15 -19.15 -114.64
N ARG A 319 53.00 -18.81 -115.23
CA ARG A 319 52.86 -18.63 -116.69
C ARG A 319 53.76 -17.52 -117.22
N VAL A 320 53.88 -16.40 -116.50
CA VAL A 320 54.79 -15.31 -116.85
C VAL A 320 56.24 -15.79 -116.79
N GLN A 321 56.64 -16.48 -115.71
CA GLN A 321 57.99 -17.02 -115.56
C GLN A 321 58.35 -18.04 -116.65
N GLU A 322 57.41 -18.90 -117.06
CA GLU A 322 57.61 -19.83 -118.17
C GLU A 322 57.82 -19.10 -119.51
N LYS A 323 57.02 -18.07 -119.80
CA LYS A 323 57.20 -17.22 -120.99
C LYS A 323 58.53 -16.48 -120.96
N GLU A 324 58.96 -15.97 -119.80
CA GLU A 324 60.27 -15.35 -119.64
C GLU A 324 61.41 -16.33 -119.86
N ARG A 325 61.28 -17.57 -119.34
CA ARG A 325 62.23 -18.65 -119.60
C ARG A 325 62.33 -18.94 -121.09
N GLN A 326 61.21 -19.07 -121.80
CA GLN A 326 61.19 -19.28 -123.26
C GLN A 326 61.89 -18.15 -124.01
N LYS A 327 61.62 -16.89 -123.65
CA LYS A 327 62.30 -15.73 -124.24
C LYS A 327 63.81 -15.75 -123.96
N ARG A 328 64.24 -16.17 -122.76
CA ARG A 328 65.69 -16.33 -122.46
C ARG A 328 66.32 -17.40 -123.32
N THR A 329 65.68 -18.57 -123.49
CA THR A 329 66.22 -19.61 -124.39
C THR A 329 66.28 -19.18 -125.85
N GLU A 330 65.30 -18.42 -126.34
CA GLU A 330 65.33 -17.83 -127.67
C GLU A 330 66.47 -16.81 -127.82
N MET A 331 66.65 -15.96 -126.82
CA MET A 331 67.76 -14.99 -126.78
C MET A 331 69.13 -15.68 -126.75
N ASP A 332 69.28 -16.75 -125.96
CA ASP A 332 70.51 -17.54 -125.89
C ASP A 332 70.83 -18.22 -127.23
N ARG A 333 69.81 -18.75 -127.92
CA ARG A 333 69.96 -19.30 -129.28
C ARG A 333 70.40 -18.23 -130.28
N TYR A 334 69.81 -17.05 -130.21
CA TYR A 334 70.18 -15.92 -131.06
C TYR A 334 71.62 -15.46 -130.78
N ASN A 335 72.02 -15.36 -129.50
CA ASN A 335 73.38 -15.03 -129.10
C ASN A 335 74.40 -16.07 -129.59
N MET A 336 74.07 -17.37 -129.56
CA MET A 336 74.92 -18.42 -130.13
C MET A 336 75.09 -18.26 -131.65
N GLN A 337 74.05 -17.88 -132.39
CA GLN A 337 74.13 -17.61 -133.82
C GLN A 337 75.04 -16.42 -134.09
N LEU A 338 74.83 -15.31 -133.38
CA LEU A 338 75.64 -14.10 -133.49
C LEU A 338 77.12 -14.36 -133.15
N ALA A 339 77.40 -15.16 -132.12
CA ALA A 339 78.76 -15.54 -131.76
C ALA A 339 79.46 -16.37 -132.86
N ARG A 340 78.72 -17.26 -133.54
CA ARG A 340 79.25 -18.01 -134.70
C ARG A 340 79.56 -17.09 -135.87
N GLU A 341 78.67 -16.15 -136.17
CA GLU A 341 78.87 -15.14 -137.23
C GLU A 341 80.06 -14.21 -136.95
N GLN A 342 80.28 -13.83 -135.69
CA GLN A 342 81.45 -13.06 -135.30
C GLN A 342 82.75 -13.86 -135.45
N LEU A 343 82.75 -15.14 -135.07
CA LEU A 343 83.90 -16.04 -135.26
C LEU A 343 84.25 -16.23 -136.75
N THR A 344 83.25 -16.47 -137.60
CA THR A 344 83.49 -16.60 -139.06
C THR A 344 83.98 -15.29 -139.67
N HIS A 345 83.47 -14.15 -139.20
CA HIS A 345 83.95 -12.84 -139.63
C HIS A 345 85.40 -12.57 -139.19
N GLN A 346 85.77 -12.90 -137.95
CA GLN A 346 87.16 -12.81 -137.47
C GLN A 346 88.10 -13.72 -138.28
N GLN A 347 87.70 -14.96 -138.54
CA GLN A 347 88.47 -15.89 -139.39
C GLN A 347 88.66 -15.34 -140.81
N TYR A 348 87.66 -14.66 -141.38
CA TYR A 348 87.77 -14.02 -142.69
C TYR A 348 88.78 -12.85 -142.68
N LEU A 349 88.78 -12.01 -141.63
CA LEU A 349 89.71 -10.90 -141.48
C LEU A 349 91.16 -11.40 -141.35
N ASP A 350 91.39 -12.38 -140.49
CA ASP A 350 92.73 -12.94 -140.23
C ASP A 350 93.34 -13.63 -141.46
N GLN A 351 92.54 -14.36 -142.23
CA GLN A 351 93.02 -15.12 -143.38
C GLN A 351 93.23 -14.26 -144.63
N ASN A 352 92.31 -13.35 -144.93
CA ASN A 352 92.26 -12.67 -146.23
C ASN A 352 92.72 -11.19 -146.19
N VAL A 353 92.68 -10.54 -145.02
CA VAL A 353 93.01 -9.11 -144.89
C VAL A 353 94.36 -8.88 -144.18
N TYR A 354 94.70 -9.72 -143.20
CA TYR A 354 95.93 -9.54 -142.39
C TYR A 354 97.18 -10.29 -142.87
N THR A 355 97.18 -10.83 -144.09
CA THR A 355 98.36 -11.48 -144.69
C THR A 355 99.00 -10.65 -145.81
N ASN A 356 99.99 -9.82 -145.45
CA ASN A 356 100.79 -9.07 -146.43
C ASN A 356 101.80 -9.99 -147.12
N ARG A 357 101.54 -10.35 -148.39
CA ARG A 357 102.54 -10.97 -149.28
C ARG A 357 103.34 -9.88 -150.00
N PRO A 358 104.68 -9.85 -149.92
CA PRO A 358 105.50 -8.87 -150.64
C PRO A 358 105.29 -9.00 -152.17
N ALA A 359 105.02 -7.88 -152.84
CA ALA A 359 104.83 -7.83 -154.29
C ALA A 359 106.16 -8.09 -155.04
N ALA A 360 106.09 -8.69 -156.23
CA ALA A 360 107.25 -9.11 -157.01
C ALA A 360 108.25 -7.97 -157.35
N SER A 361 107.81 -6.70 -157.31
CA SER A 361 108.67 -5.51 -157.46
C SER A 361 109.64 -5.28 -156.29
N TYR A 362 109.42 -5.94 -155.14
CA TYR A 362 110.27 -5.85 -153.95
C TYR A 362 111.61 -6.59 -154.10
N PHE A 363 111.63 -7.71 -154.82
CA PHE A 363 112.84 -8.55 -154.93
C PHE A 363 113.79 -8.11 -156.04
N THR A 364 113.33 -7.34 -157.03
CA THR A 364 114.16 -6.85 -158.15
C THR A 364 114.90 -5.54 -157.83
N GLN A 365 114.70 -4.94 -156.65
CA GLN A 365 115.50 -3.81 -156.18
C GLN A 365 116.91 -4.21 -155.68
N PHE A 366 117.16 -5.49 -155.42
CA PHE A 366 118.43 -5.96 -154.88
C PHE A 366 119.37 -6.45 -156.00
N GLY A 367 120.60 -5.92 -156.06
CA GLY A 367 121.67 -6.40 -156.96
C GLY A 367 121.84 -5.65 -158.30
N ALA A 368 121.14 -4.53 -158.51
CA ALA A 368 121.18 -3.77 -159.76
C ALA A 368 122.38 -2.79 -159.92
N SER A 369 123.41 -2.82 -159.06
CA SER A 369 124.63 -2.01 -159.26
C SER A 369 125.87 -2.66 -158.62
N SER A 370 127.04 -2.55 -159.28
CA SER A 370 128.32 -3.03 -158.76
C SER A 370 128.93 -2.04 -157.75
N ARG A 371 128.82 -2.36 -156.47
CA ARG A 371 129.85 -2.12 -155.46
C ARG A 371 130.01 -3.37 -154.63
#